data_AF-A0A522SM38-F1
#
_entry.id   AF-A0A522SM38-F1
#
_cell.length_a   1.000
_cell.length_b   1.000
_cell.length_c   1.000
_cell.angle_alpha   90.00
_cell.angle_beta   90.00
_cell.angle_gamma   90.00
#
_symmetry.space_group_name_H-M   'P 1'
#
loop_
_entity.id
_entity.type
_entity.pdbx_description
1 polymer ?
#
loop_
_entity_poly.entity_id
_entity_poly.type
_entity_poly.pdbx_seq_one_letter_code
_entity_poly.pdbx_strand_id
1 'polypeptide(L)' 'MEDWVNAWDPDNSTNYRRLYDVYMTPVVYLLDKNKRILAKQLDVQQMNDFLNHLNNKETDLAKKGE' A
#
# COMPACT_ATOMS: atom_id res chain seq x y z
N MET A 1 -1.79 -13.51 -18.57
CA MET A 1 -2.53 -12.72 -17.57
C MET A 1 -2.22 -13.30 -16.22
N GLU A 2 -1.16 -12.84 -15.56
CA GLU A 2 -0.97 -13.04 -14.13
C GLU A 2 -0.19 -11.83 -13.60
N ASP A 3 -0.90 -10.78 -13.21
CA ASP A 3 -0.29 -9.60 -12.58
C ASP A 3 -0.63 -9.50 -11.08
N TRP A 4 -1.74 -10.11 -10.62
CA TRP A 4 -2.24 -9.99 -9.24
C TRP A 4 -2.42 -11.35 -8.56
N VAL A 5 -2.10 -11.41 -7.27
CA VAL A 5 -2.44 -12.55 -6.39
C VAL A 5 -3.83 -12.32 -5.81
N ASN A 6 -4.80 -13.10 -6.28
CA ASN A 6 -6.17 -13.08 -5.76
C ASN A 6 -6.32 -14.16 -4.67
N ALA A 7 -6.64 -13.75 -3.44
CA ALA A 7 -6.77 -14.64 -2.30
C ALA A 7 -8.13 -14.49 -1.60
N TRP A 8 -8.54 -15.53 -0.88
CA TRP A 8 -9.78 -15.55 -0.11
C TRP A 8 -9.56 -16.29 1.23
N ASP A 9 -10.11 -15.74 2.31
CA ASP A 9 -10.05 -16.31 3.68
C ASP A 9 -11.49 -16.67 4.13
N PRO A 10 -12.05 -17.80 3.70
CA PRO A 10 -13.43 -18.19 3.99
C PRO A 10 -13.70 -18.36 5.48
N ASP A 11 -12.73 -18.91 6.21
CA ASP A 11 -12.85 -19.24 7.63
C ASP A 11 -12.47 -18.07 8.55
N ASN A 12 -12.12 -16.91 7.96
CA ASN A 12 -11.62 -15.73 8.69
C ASN A 12 -10.40 -16.04 9.58
N SER A 13 -9.61 -17.04 9.20
CA SER A 13 -8.50 -17.59 9.99
C SER A 13 -7.32 -16.62 10.13
N THR A 14 -7.13 -15.75 9.13
CA THR A 14 -6.00 -14.80 9.10
C THR A 14 -6.23 -13.61 10.03
N ASN A 15 -7.47 -13.37 10.47
CA ASN A 15 -7.88 -12.17 11.22
C ASN A 15 -7.50 -10.85 10.54
N TYR A 16 -7.34 -10.83 9.21
CA TYR A 16 -6.86 -9.64 8.48
C TYR A 16 -7.71 -8.40 8.76
N ARG A 17 -9.03 -8.55 8.93
CA ARG A 17 -9.93 -7.41 9.23
C ARG A 17 -9.55 -6.70 10.53
N ARG A 18 -9.18 -7.44 11.57
CA ARG A 18 -8.75 -6.86 12.85
C ARG A 18 -7.31 -6.34 12.78
N LEU A 19 -6.41 -7.11 12.17
CA LEU A 19 -4.98 -6.77 12.12
C LEU A 19 -4.70 -5.53 11.27
N TYR A 20 -5.49 -5.32 10.22
CA TYR A 20 -5.34 -4.18 9.32
C TYR A 20 -6.39 -3.08 9.53
N ASP A 21 -7.30 -3.24 10.50
CA ASP A 21 -8.39 -2.31 10.79
C ASP A 21 -9.30 -2.06 9.56
N VAL A 22 -9.79 -3.14 8.97
CA VAL A 22 -10.68 -3.13 7.80
C VAL A 22 -12.13 -3.02 8.28
N TYR A 23 -12.59 -1.78 8.47
CA TYR A 23 -13.98 -1.50 8.84
C TYR A 23 -14.94 -1.53 7.63
N MET A 24 -14.47 -1.12 6.45
CA MET A 24 -15.24 -1.11 5.21
C MET A 24 -14.40 -1.54 4.02
N THR A 25 -15.06 -2.05 2.97
CA THR A 25 -14.43 -2.47 1.72
C THR A 25 -15.03 -1.70 0.54
N PRO A 26 -14.24 -1.41 -0.52
CA PRO A 26 -12.82 -1.74 -0.68
C PRO A 26 -11.90 -0.82 0.15
N VAL A 27 -10.73 -1.33 0.54
CA VAL A 27 -9.66 -0.55 1.16
C VAL A 27 -8.32 -0.97 0.55
N VAL A 28 -7.45 0.01 0.31
CA VAL A 28 -6.12 -0.22 -0.27
C VAL A 28 -5.04 0.23 0.72
N TYR A 29 -4.01 -0.60 0.85
CA TYR A 29 -2.81 -0.32 1.63
C TYR A 29 -1.60 -0.33 0.69
N LEU A 30 -0.77 0.69 0.77
CA LEU A 30 0.52 0.72 0.08
C LEU A 30 1.61 0.33 1.06
N LEU A 31 2.42 -0.66 0.70
CA LEU A 31 3.52 -1.17 1.53
C LEU A 31 4.87 -0.93 0.86
N ASP A 32 5.90 -0.71 1.66
CA ASP A 32 7.29 -0.76 1.18
C ASP A 32 7.80 -2.22 1.07
N LYS A 33 9.04 -2.38 0.57
CA LYS A 33 9.70 -3.69 0.46
C LYS A 33 9.82 -4.45 1.80
N ASN A 34 9.86 -3.71 2.92
CA ASN A 34 9.96 -4.25 4.27
C ASN A 34 8.56 -4.44 4.93
N LYS A 35 7.49 -4.38 4.13
CA LYS A 35 6.08 -4.51 4.56
C LYS A 35 5.62 -3.42 5.54
N ARG A 36 6.31 -2.27 5.56
CA ARG A 36 5.85 -1.09 6.31
C ARG A 36 4.75 -0.41 5.54
N ILE A 37 3.71 0.01 6.26
CA ILE A 37 2.59 0.73 5.67
C ILE A 37 3.02 2.16 5.35
N LEU A 38 3.06 2.50 4.06
CA LEU A 38 3.36 3.85 3.58
C LEU A 38 2.10 4.71 3.50
N ALA A 39 0.96 4.10 3.16
CA ALA A 39 -0.33 4.75 3.11
C ALA A 39 -1.49 3.75 3.32
N LYS A 40 -2.62 4.28 3.78
CA LYS A 40 -3.89 3.56 4.00
C LYS A 40 -5.02 4.33 3.36
N GLN A 41 -6.06 3.63 2.88
CA GLN A 41 -7.31 4.23 2.41
C GLN A 41 -7.11 5.30 1.31
N LEU A 42 -6.14 5.08 0.42
CA LEU A 42 -5.94 5.96 -0.72
C LEU A 42 -7.02 5.67 -1.78
N ASP A 43 -7.68 6.73 -2.25
CA ASP A 43 -8.45 6.64 -3.49
C ASP A 43 -7.51 6.46 -4.69
N VAL A 44 -8.01 5.86 -5.77
CA VAL A 44 -7.23 5.56 -6.98
C VAL A 44 -6.60 6.81 -7.56
N GLN A 45 -7.32 7.94 -7.56
CA GLN A 45 -6.78 9.22 -8.03
C GLN A 45 -5.60 9.69 -7.17
N GLN A 46 -5.74 9.56 -5.84
CA GLN A 46 -4.70 9.95 -4.88
C GLN A 46 -3.48 9.04 -4.93
N MET A 47 -3.65 7.78 -5.35
CA MET A 47 -2.57 6.80 -5.44
C MET A 47 -1.46 7.25 -6.39
N ASN A 48 -1.82 7.72 -7.60
CA ASN A 48 -0.82 8.14 -8.59
C ASN A 48 0.01 9.32 -8.10
N ASP A 49 -0.66 10.33 -7.52
CA ASP A 49 0.01 11.50 -6.97
C ASP A 49 0.92 11.14 -5.78
N PHE A 50 0.47 10.21 -4.92
CA PHE A 50 1.25 9.72 -3.80
C PHE A 50 2.51 8.98 -4.25
N LEU A 51 2.39 8.10 -5.25
CA LEU A 51 3.53 7.38 -5.83
C LEU A 51 4.54 8.34 -6.47
N ASN A 52 4.06 9.34 -7.22
CA ASN A 52 4.93 10.36 -7.80
C ASN A 52 5.67 11.15 -6.71
N HIS A 53 4.99 11.51 -5.62
CA HIS A 53 5.61 12.20 -4.49
C HIS A 53 6.69 11.36 -3.81
N LEU A 54 6.44 10.06 -3.60
CA LEU A 54 7.43 9.14 -3.03
C LEU A 54 8.68 9.03 -3.90
N ASN A 55 8.51 8.85 -5.21
CA ASN A 55 9.63 8.73 -6.15
C ASN A 55 10.47 10.01 -6.18
N ASN A 56 9.83 11.18 -6.24
CA ASN A 56 10.54 12.46 -6.26
C ASN A 56 11.35 12.67 -4.95
N LYS A 57 10.76 12.32 -3.80
CA LYS A 57 11.44 12.41 -2.51
C LYS A 57 12.68 11.52 -2.43
N GLU A 58 12.62 10.30 -2.99
CA GLU A 58 13.81 9.42 -3.08
C GLU A 58 14.90 10.05 -3.96
N THR A 59 14.53 10.64 -5.10
CA THR A 59 15.51 11.30 -5.98
C THR A 59 16.16 12.52 -5.33
N ASP A 60 15.42 13.29 -4.53
CA ASP A 60 15.93 14.46 -3.83
C ASP A 60 16.86 14.09 -2.67
N LEU A 61 16.59 12.97 -1.99
CA LEU A 61 17.44 12.44 -0.92
C LEU A 61 18.76 11.88 -1.49
N ALA A 62 18.71 11.22 -2.66
CA ALA A 62 19.91 10.73 -3.33
C ALA A 62 20.84 11.88 -3.77
N LYS A 63 20.28 12.99 -4.27
CA LYS A 63 21.05 14.17 -4.73
C LYS A 63 21.67 15.01 -3.61
N LYS A 64 21.20 14.88 -2.37
CA LYS A 64 21.73 15.62 -1.20
C LYS A 64 22.90 14.91 -0.50
N GLY A 65 23.15 13.65 -0.87
CA GLY A 65 24.26 12.86 -0.33
C GLY A 65 25.53 12.88 -1.18
N GLU A 66 25.50 13.54 -2.34
CA GLU A 66 26.65 13.86 -3.21
C GLU A 66 27.14 15.29 -2.94
#